data_AF-A0A846PK56-F1
#
_entry.id   AF-A0A846PK56-F1
#
_cell.length_a   1.000
_cell.length_b   1.000
_cell.length_c   1.000
_cell.angle_alpha   90.00
_cell.angle_beta   90.00
_cell.angle_gamma   90.00
#
_symmetry.space_group_name_H-M   'P 1'
#
loop_
_entity.id
_entity.type
_entity.pdbx_description
1 polymer ?
#
loop_
_entity_poly.entity_id
_entity_poly.type
_entity_poly.pdbx_seq_one_letter_code
_entity_poly.pdbx_strand_id
1 'polypeptide(L)'
;MVKMSKNKILLYSSILLTLLVVSSPIAKCENSNAPMRMNEFDPEYEYLVNDVRVAPDDSPMIIAATEPTHQQTSEFMIGDVSVAIILMESNGSIDPNLEDWDDWRIDKVVSEVQNGLNWLAEKEPRANLEWTYHTYVIETSYEPINRTTSEDNVELWVNEAMESFGFTSGSYWERVRSFDNDLRNSDGTDWAFTIFVVDSLNDTNGRFADNSFAFAFPGGPLFVMTYDNGYFEIDRMDAVVAHETGHIFRAADEFRYFCKDESYCYREYGFLQVENQNCNIDACLSDVPCIMRGGPDPFTSGSICDYTRGQVGWRDEDEDNILDAIDSDYNLGSDTDGDGIVDNWDNCPYVSNLGQEDTDLDGIGDVCDNCPNDSNPDQIDTDLDGIGDVCDNCPNAPGIPELLGCPRIGGGGGGCGGRCFLMAW
;
A
#
# COMPACT_ATOMS: atom_id res chain seq x y z
N MET A 1 38.26 65.94 -26.92
CA MET A 1 37.69 67.16 -26.29
C MET A 1 37.20 66.75 -24.91
N VAL A 2 37.98 66.68 -23.83
CA VAL A 2 38.86 67.62 -23.10
C VAL A 2 38.13 68.41 -21.99
N LYS A 3 38.40 67.97 -20.74
CA LYS A 3 38.60 68.67 -19.45
C LYS A 3 37.45 69.49 -18.84
N MET A 4 36.94 69.08 -17.67
CA MET A 4 37.40 69.40 -16.28
C MET A 4 37.27 70.88 -15.89
N SER A 5 36.59 71.16 -14.75
CA SER A 5 37.22 71.81 -13.57
C SER A 5 36.24 72.37 -12.51
N LYS A 6 36.29 71.77 -11.32
CA LYS A 6 36.49 72.32 -9.95
C LYS A 6 35.43 73.21 -9.24
N ASN A 7 35.06 72.68 -8.07
CA ASN A 7 35.14 73.22 -6.69
C ASN A 7 34.53 74.58 -6.35
N LYS A 8 33.75 74.60 -5.25
CA LYS A 8 34.06 75.41 -4.06
C LYS A 8 33.38 74.88 -2.79
N ILE A 9 34.13 75.01 -1.69
CA ILE A 9 33.92 74.57 -0.31
C ILE A 9 33.33 75.75 0.50
N LEU A 10 32.80 75.43 1.70
CA LEU A 10 32.60 76.26 2.93
C LEU A 10 31.11 76.61 3.18
N LEU A 11 30.49 76.49 4.37
CA LEU A 11 30.98 76.45 5.76
C LEU A 11 29.79 76.26 6.77
N TYR A 12 30.09 75.87 8.02
CA TYR A 12 29.31 75.96 9.29
C TYR A 12 28.14 74.96 9.50
N SER A 13 27.86 74.40 10.69
CA SER A 13 28.42 74.51 12.05
C SER A 13 27.94 73.31 12.88
N SER A 14 28.77 72.89 13.82
CA SER A 14 28.63 71.78 14.76
C SER A 14 27.44 71.90 15.72
N ILE A 15 26.79 70.75 16.03
CA ILE A 15 26.17 70.49 17.33
C ILE A 15 26.68 69.14 17.83
N LEU A 16 27.23 69.19 19.05
CA LEU A 16 27.72 68.09 19.89
C LEU A 16 26.58 67.12 20.24
N LEU A 17 26.81 65.80 20.13
CA LEU A 17 26.56 64.89 21.27
C LEU A 17 27.31 63.55 21.13
N THR A 18 28.19 63.37 22.11
CA THR A 18 28.92 62.24 22.66
C THR A 18 28.63 60.81 22.16
N LEU A 19 29.71 60.11 21.78
CA LEU A 19 29.80 58.66 21.58
C LEU A 19 29.60 57.87 22.88
N LEU A 20 28.91 56.73 22.78
CA LEU A 20 29.20 55.51 23.56
C LEU A 20 29.16 54.32 22.58
N VAL A 21 30.25 53.57 22.58
CA VAL A 21 30.58 52.44 21.70
C VAL A 21 30.01 51.15 22.26
N VAL A 22 29.35 50.34 21.43
CA VAL A 22 29.43 48.87 21.53
C VAL A 22 29.53 48.28 20.12
N SER A 23 30.49 47.37 19.99
CA SER A 23 31.02 46.71 18.80
C SER A 23 30.08 45.69 18.15
N SER A 24 30.09 45.63 16.82
CA SER A 24 29.80 44.41 16.05
C SER A 24 31.07 44.01 15.28
N PRO A 25 31.67 42.83 15.52
CA PRO A 25 32.76 42.35 14.70
C PRO A 25 32.23 41.64 13.45
N ILE A 26 32.86 41.99 12.34
CA ILE A 26 32.84 41.29 11.05
C ILE A 26 33.39 39.87 11.23
N ALA A 27 32.73 38.85 10.67
CA ALA A 27 33.30 37.54 10.37
C ALA A 27 32.90 37.19 8.92
N LYS A 28 33.81 37.34 7.94
CA LYS A 28 34.71 36.31 7.39
C LYS A 28 33.97 35.07 6.87
N CYS A 29 33.86 34.98 5.56
CA CYS A 29 33.67 33.72 4.84
C CYS A 29 34.91 32.84 5.02
N GLU A 30 34.72 31.60 5.48
CA GLU A 30 35.64 30.49 5.26
C GLU A 30 34.85 29.33 4.66
N ASN A 31 35.35 28.80 3.56
CA ASN A 31 34.90 27.54 2.99
C ASN A 31 35.19 26.41 3.97
N SER A 32 34.21 25.55 4.23
CA SER A 32 34.45 24.22 4.80
C SER A 32 33.57 23.18 4.11
N ASN A 33 34.18 22.42 3.21
CA ASN A 33 33.77 21.04 2.94
C ASN A 33 33.91 20.27 4.27
N ALA A 34 32.78 19.94 4.88
CA ALA A 34 32.64 18.92 5.92
C ALA A 34 31.21 18.35 5.84
N PRO A 35 31.02 17.03 6.03
CA PRO A 35 29.72 16.38 5.86
C PRO A 35 28.75 16.89 6.92
N MET A 36 27.52 17.24 6.52
CA MET A 36 26.46 17.57 7.46
C MET A 36 26.19 16.34 8.32
N ARG A 37 26.48 16.44 9.62
CA ARG A 37 26.02 15.50 10.62
C ARG A 37 24.52 15.73 10.79
N MET A 38 23.69 14.76 10.41
CA MET A 38 22.30 14.66 10.83
C MET A 38 22.26 14.61 12.36
N ASN A 39 21.98 15.73 13.02
CA ASN A 39 21.63 15.79 14.45
C ASN A 39 21.13 17.18 14.90
N GLU A 40 20.41 17.88 14.03
CA GLU A 40 19.51 18.95 14.47
C GLU A 40 18.11 18.60 13.97
N PHE A 41 17.28 18.15 14.91
CA PHE A 41 15.83 18.05 14.78
C PHE A 41 15.30 19.40 14.29
N ASP A 42 14.76 19.42 13.08
CA ASP A 42 13.87 20.48 12.64
C ASP A 42 12.43 20.09 13.05
N PRO A 43 11.83 20.78 14.04
CA PRO A 43 10.50 20.46 14.53
C PRO A 43 9.37 20.92 13.59
N GLU A 44 9.67 21.45 12.41
CA GLU A 44 8.68 21.86 11.39
C GLU A 44 8.39 20.76 10.35
N TYR A 45 9.14 19.65 10.36
CA TYR A 45 8.85 18.43 9.59
C TYR A 45 7.99 17.47 10.43
N GLU A 46 6.75 17.83 10.70
CA GLU A 46 5.77 16.86 11.23
C GLU A 46 5.45 15.83 10.13
N TYR A 47 6.20 14.73 10.17
CA TYR A 47 6.08 13.59 9.27
C TYR A 47 4.67 12.97 9.35
N LEU A 48 4.01 12.92 8.18
CA LEU A 48 3.02 11.95 7.69
C LEU A 48 2.18 11.25 8.77
N VAL A 49 1.03 11.84 9.07
CA VAL A 49 -0.01 11.18 9.85
C VAL A 49 -0.81 10.30 8.88
N ASN A 50 -0.52 8.99 8.87
CA ASN A 50 -1.34 7.89 8.30
C ASN A 50 -1.18 7.50 6.81
N ASP A 51 0.05 7.38 6.29
CA ASP A 51 0.27 6.95 4.89
C ASP A 51 -0.11 5.49 4.63
N VAL A 52 0.26 4.59 5.55
CA VAL A 52 -0.07 3.16 5.44
C VAL A 52 -1.17 2.74 6.39
N ARG A 53 -2.13 2.00 5.83
CA ARG A 53 -3.19 1.31 6.56
C ARG A 53 -3.13 -0.19 6.32
N VAL A 54 -3.72 -0.96 7.24
CA VAL A 54 -3.83 -2.41 7.12
C VAL A 54 -5.04 -2.73 6.22
N ALA A 55 -4.82 -3.48 5.15
CA ALA A 55 -5.90 -3.96 4.29
C ALA A 55 -6.79 -4.94 5.08
N PRO A 56 -8.12 -4.79 5.06
CA PRO A 56 -9.04 -5.70 5.74
C PRO A 56 -9.13 -7.08 5.05
N ASP A 57 -8.62 -7.18 3.82
CA ASP A 57 -8.65 -8.33 2.92
C ASP A 57 -7.24 -8.85 2.60
N ASP A 58 -6.31 -8.81 3.55
CA ASP A 58 -4.96 -9.40 3.38
C ASP A 58 -5.09 -10.92 3.15
N SER A 59 -5.36 -11.25 1.90
CA SER A 59 -5.53 -12.59 1.42
C SER A 59 -4.13 -13.19 1.33
N PRO A 60 -3.94 -14.45 1.77
CA PRO A 60 -2.68 -15.14 1.55
C PRO A 60 -2.32 -15.06 0.06
N MET A 61 -1.04 -14.89 -0.23
CA MET A 61 -0.58 -14.76 -1.61
C MET A 61 -0.75 -16.09 -2.33
N ILE A 62 -1.79 -16.18 -3.16
CA ILE A 62 -2.06 -17.34 -4.01
C ILE A 62 -1.29 -17.15 -5.32
N ILE A 63 -0.28 -17.96 -5.67
CA ILE A 63 0.20 -18.02 -7.07
C ILE A 63 0.12 -19.44 -7.60
N ALA A 64 -1.06 -19.84 -8.07
CA ALA A 64 -1.22 -21.02 -8.93
C ALA A 64 -2.19 -20.78 -10.09
N ALA A 65 -2.19 -19.59 -10.66
CA ALA A 65 -2.84 -19.41 -11.94
C ALA A 65 -1.83 -18.86 -12.94
N THR A 66 -1.84 -19.41 -14.16
CA THR A 66 -1.11 -18.83 -15.30
C THR A 66 -1.63 -17.43 -15.65
N GLU A 67 -2.70 -16.96 -15.01
CA GLU A 67 -3.36 -15.67 -15.15
C GLU A 67 -3.84 -15.19 -13.77
N PRO A 68 -3.64 -13.92 -13.37
CA PRO A 68 -4.05 -13.44 -12.04
C PRO A 68 -5.57 -13.64 -11.79
N THR A 69 -5.93 -14.09 -10.58
CA THR A 69 -7.32 -14.25 -10.17
C THR A 69 -8.05 -12.91 -10.04
N HIS A 70 -9.36 -12.94 -9.77
CA HIS A 70 -10.15 -11.73 -9.56
C HIS A 70 -9.63 -10.84 -8.44
N GLN A 71 -9.05 -11.42 -7.39
CA GLN A 71 -8.55 -10.66 -6.24
C GLN A 71 -7.14 -10.12 -6.47
N GLN A 72 -6.43 -10.69 -7.44
CA GLN A 72 -5.04 -10.34 -7.72
C GLN A 72 -4.95 -9.23 -8.75
N THR A 73 -4.61 -8.05 -8.26
CA THR A 73 -4.52 -6.85 -9.10
C THR A 73 -3.17 -6.16 -8.97
N SER A 74 -2.31 -6.52 -8.00
CA SER A 74 -1.06 -5.78 -7.72
C SER A 74 -0.01 -6.56 -6.91
N GLU A 75 0.28 -7.82 -7.27
CA GLU A 75 1.10 -8.67 -6.38
C GLU A 75 2.59 -8.34 -6.43
N PHE A 76 3.12 -7.98 -7.60
CA PHE A 76 4.49 -7.51 -7.78
C PHE A 76 4.58 -6.56 -8.98
N MET A 77 5.55 -5.65 -8.98
CA MET A 77 5.62 -4.53 -9.92
C MET A 77 6.39 -4.91 -11.20
N ILE A 78 5.91 -5.90 -11.96
CA ILE A 78 6.54 -6.37 -13.22
C ILE A 78 5.45 -6.53 -14.28
N GLY A 79 5.72 -6.07 -15.51
CA GLY A 79 4.83 -6.23 -16.65
C GLY A 79 3.92 -5.02 -16.91
N ASP A 80 2.82 -5.26 -17.61
CA ASP A 80 1.90 -4.21 -18.05
C ASP A 80 0.92 -3.89 -16.91
N VAL A 81 0.63 -2.61 -16.68
CA VAL A 81 -0.25 -2.17 -15.57
C VAL A 81 -1.28 -1.15 -16.05
N SER A 82 -2.54 -1.41 -15.77
CA SER A 82 -3.62 -0.45 -15.99
C SER A 82 -3.82 0.45 -14.76
N VAL A 83 -3.90 1.76 -14.99
CA VAL A 83 -4.01 2.76 -13.93
C VAL A 83 -5.24 3.62 -14.20
N ALA A 84 -6.22 3.54 -13.31
CA ALA A 84 -7.37 4.44 -13.33
C ALA A 84 -7.08 5.67 -12.46
N ILE A 85 -7.17 6.85 -13.04
CA ILE A 85 -7.06 8.15 -12.36
C ILE A 85 -8.48 8.71 -12.24
N ILE A 86 -9.06 8.64 -11.04
CA ILE A 86 -10.42 9.09 -10.76
C ILE A 86 -10.35 10.41 -9.99
N LEU A 87 -10.76 11.47 -10.66
CA LEU A 87 -10.80 12.84 -10.15
C LEU A 87 -12.17 13.07 -9.50
N MET A 88 -12.17 13.27 -8.19
CA MET A 88 -13.38 13.41 -7.40
C MET A 88 -13.92 14.84 -7.52
N GLU A 89 -15.22 14.97 -7.77
CA GLU A 89 -15.92 16.24 -7.93
C GLU A 89 -17.20 16.26 -7.08
N SER A 90 -17.46 17.33 -6.35
CA SER A 90 -18.69 17.46 -5.56
C SER A 90 -19.81 18.04 -6.42
N ASN A 91 -21.01 17.47 -6.38
CA ASN A 91 -22.18 18.02 -7.08
C ASN A 91 -23.02 18.98 -6.21
N GLY A 92 -22.61 19.23 -4.97
CA GLY A 92 -23.31 20.13 -4.06
C GLY A 92 -24.54 19.54 -3.33
N SER A 93 -24.81 18.24 -3.47
CA SER A 93 -26.03 17.63 -2.91
C SER A 93 -25.99 17.43 -1.39
N ILE A 94 -24.84 17.03 -0.83
CA ILE A 94 -24.64 16.90 0.62
C ILE A 94 -23.61 17.92 1.11
N ASP A 95 -22.39 17.83 0.59
CA ASP A 95 -21.35 18.84 0.87
C ASP A 95 -21.39 19.89 -0.25
N PRO A 96 -21.05 21.17 0.02
CA PRO A 96 -21.04 22.20 -1.03
C PRO A 96 -20.01 21.85 -2.11
N ASN A 97 -20.33 22.10 -3.38
CA ASN A 97 -19.33 22.15 -4.44
C ASN A 97 -18.53 23.45 -4.25
N LEU A 98 -17.27 23.31 -3.86
CA LEU A 98 -16.32 24.41 -3.70
C LEU A 98 -15.08 24.23 -4.57
N GLU A 99 -14.72 22.97 -4.85
CA GLU A 99 -13.51 22.60 -5.57
C GLU A 99 -13.91 22.05 -6.94
N ASP A 100 -13.75 22.85 -8.00
CA ASP A 100 -14.10 22.46 -9.36
C ASP A 100 -12.82 22.18 -10.19
N TRP A 101 -12.80 21.05 -10.89
CA TRP A 101 -11.74 20.74 -11.86
C TRP A 101 -11.79 21.63 -13.10
N ASP A 102 -10.61 22.07 -13.54
CA ASP A 102 -10.41 22.66 -14.87
C ASP A 102 -9.45 21.81 -15.71
N ASP A 103 -9.54 21.94 -17.04
CA ASP A 103 -8.75 21.15 -17.99
C ASP A 103 -7.23 21.20 -17.70
N TRP A 104 -6.71 22.35 -17.24
CA TRP A 104 -5.28 22.49 -16.96
C TRP A 104 -4.86 21.70 -15.72
N ARG A 105 -5.67 21.73 -14.67
CA ARG A 105 -5.42 20.96 -13.44
C ARG A 105 -5.55 19.47 -13.67
N ILE A 106 -6.53 19.05 -14.47
CA ILE A 106 -6.67 17.65 -14.91
C ILE A 106 -5.40 17.21 -15.66
N ASP A 107 -4.98 17.97 -16.67
CA ASP A 107 -3.76 17.68 -17.44
C ASP A 107 -2.51 17.63 -16.55
N LYS A 108 -2.44 18.52 -15.55
CA LYS A 108 -1.32 18.55 -14.60
C LYS A 108 -1.29 17.30 -13.71
N VAL A 109 -2.42 16.86 -13.16
CA VAL A 109 -2.50 15.60 -12.39
C VAL A 109 -2.03 14.42 -13.24
N VAL A 110 -2.60 14.27 -14.45
CA VAL A 110 -2.25 13.17 -15.35
C VAL A 110 -0.74 13.19 -15.67
N SER A 111 -0.18 14.37 -15.94
CA SER A 111 1.25 14.50 -16.20
C SER A 111 2.12 14.09 -15.01
N GLU A 112 1.75 14.46 -13.79
CA GLU A 112 2.54 14.12 -12.60
C GLU A 112 2.43 12.63 -12.23
N VAL A 113 1.23 12.05 -12.37
CA VAL A 113 1.04 10.59 -12.25
C VAL A 113 1.92 9.85 -13.26
N GLN A 114 1.93 10.29 -14.52
CA GLN A 114 2.79 9.72 -15.55
C GLN A 114 4.28 9.90 -15.21
N ASN A 115 4.70 11.05 -14.68
CA ASN A 115 6.09 11.28 -14.29
C ASN A 115 6.54 10.31 -13.18
N GLY A 116 5.73 10.14 -12.13
CA GLY A 116 6.03 9.24 -11.02
C GLY A 116 6.14 7.77 -11.44
N LEU A 117 5.18 7.30 -12.25
CA LEU A 117 5.15 5.92 -12.73
C LEU A 117 6.25 5.64 -13.78
N ASN A 118 6.54 6.59 -14.67
CA ASN A 118 7.68 6.46 -15.59
C ASN A 118 9.01 6.45 -14.83
N TRP A 119 9.14 7.24 -13.75
CA TRP A 119 10.32 7.20 -12.91
C TRP A 119 10.56 5.82 -12.30
N LEU A 120 9.50 5.10 -11.88
CA LEU A 120 9.59 3.71 -11.40
C LEU A 120 10.05 2.75 -12.50
N ALA A 121 9.45 2.84 -13.69
CA ALA A 121 9.83 2.02 -14.84
C ALA A 121 11.32 2.19 -15.23
N GLU A 122 11.87 3.39 -15.06
CA GLU A 122 13.29 3.65 -15.29
C GLU A 122 14.23 3.01 -14.25
N LYS A 123 13.74 2.66 -13.04
CA LYS A 123 14.59 2.12 -11.96
C LYS A 123 14.85 0.63 -12.06
N GLU A 124 14.03 -0.09 -12.80
CA GLU A 124 14.24 -1.50 -13.08
C GLU A 124 13.78 -1.86 -14.49
N PRO A 125 14.63 -1.69 -15.51
CA PRO A 125 14.27 -2.05 -16.88
C PRO A 125 13.94 -3.53 -17.09
N ARG A 126 14.42 -4.44 -16.21
CA ARG A 126 14.09 -5.88 -16.29
C ARG A 126 12.63 -6.16 -15.92
N ALA A 127 12.00 -5.27 -15.14
CA ALA A 127 10.59 -5.37 -14.80
C ALA A 127 9.66 -5.12 -15.99
N ASN A 128 10.18 -4.59 -17.10
CA ASN A 128 9.43 -4.34 -18.34
C ASN A 128 8.09 -3.62 -18.10
N LEU A 129 8.12 -2.57 -17.27
CA LEU A 129 6.91 -1.84 -16.88
C LEU A 129 6.38 -0.99 -18.03
N GLU A 130 5.14 -1.27 -18.45
CA GLU A 130 4.35 -0.43 -19.34
C GLU A 130 3.04 -0.01 -18.65
N TRP A 131 2.65 1.26 -18.84
CA TRP A 131 1.50 1.85 -18.15
C TRP A 131 0.37 2.18 -19.13
N THR A 132 -0.84 1.69 -18.85
CA THR A 132 -2.07 2.03 -19.56
C THR A 132 -2.95 2.93 -18.70
N TYR A 133 -3.24 4.15 -19.15
CA TYR A 133 -3.93 5.16 -18.34
C TYR A 133 -5.39 5.34 -18.73
N HIS A 134 -6.26 5.43 -17.72
CA HIS A 134 -7.66 5.82 -17.86
C HIS A 134 -7.95 6.98 -16.93
N THR A 135 -8.58 8.05 -17.42
CA THR A 135 -8.88 9.24 -16.61
C THR A 135 -10.37 9.51 -16.59
N TYR A 136 -10.91 9.69 -15.39
CA TYR A 136 -12.32 9.92 -15.13
C TYR A 136 -12.49 11.13 -14.22
N VAL A 137 -13.52 11.94 -14.47
CA VAL A 137 -14.02 12.94 -13.51
C VAL A 137 -15.37 12.43 -13.04
N ILE A 138 -15.51 12.17 -11.75
CA ILE A 138 -16.70 11.52 -11.17
C ILE A 138 -17.34 12.44 -10.15
N GLU A 139 -18.59 12.82 -10.43
CA GLU A 139 -19.42 13.59 -9.52
C GLU A 139 -19.96 12.72 -8.39
N THR A 140 -19.78 13.19 -7.15
CA THR A 140 -20.38 12.61 -5.94
C THR A 140 -21.12 13.67 -5.15
N SER A 141 -21.95 13.24 -4.21
CA SER A 141 -22.68 14.12 -3.29
C SER A 141 -21.78 14.80 -2.27
N TYR A 142 -20.52 14.36 -2.16
CA TYR A 142 -19.58 14.69 -1.10
C TYR A 142 -18.41 15.51 -1.63
N GLU A 143 -17.80 16.30 -0.74
CA GLU A 143 -16.60 17.09 -0.99
C GLU A 143 -15.46 16.46 -0.16
N PRO A 144 -14.68 15.51 -0.72
CA PRO A 144 -13.82 14.66 0.07
C PRO A 144 -12.77 15.44 0.87
N ILE A 145 -12.27 16.57 0.37
CA ILE A 145 -11.23 17.37 1.04
C ILE A 145 -11.69 17.88 2.42
N ASN A 146 -12.99 18.14 2.57
CA ASN A 146 -13.58 18.63 3.83
C ASN A 146 -13.84 17.53 4.86
N ARG A 147 -13.46 16.28 4.56
CA ARG A 147 -13.67 15.12 5.43
C ARG A 147 -12.34 14.56 5.92
N THR A 148 -12.40 13.78 6.99
CA THR A 148 -11.24 13.00 7.45
C THR A 148 -11.07 11.80 6.55
N THR A 149 -9.87 11.26 6.50
CA THR A 149 -9.56 10.05 5.72
C THR A 149 -10.07 8.77 6.38
N SER A 150 -10.75 8.81 7.53
CA SER A 150 -11.30 7.63 8.19
C SER A 150 -12.10 6.74 7.24
N GLU A 151 -12.05 5.42 7.43
CA GLU A 151 -12.71 4.43 6.56
C GLU A 151 -14.18 4.77 6.26
N ASP A 152 -14.99 5.05 7.30
CA ASP A 152 -16.38 5.47 7.15
C ASP A 152 -16.59 6.69 6.23
N ASN A 153 -15.62 7.61 6.15
CA ASN A 153 -15.73 8.80 5.30
C ASN A 153 -15.26 8.53 3.87
N VAL A 154 -14.21 7.71 3.70
CA VAL A 154 -13.72 7.27 2.38
C VAL A 154 -14.79 6.44 1.67
N GLU A 155 -15.42 5.53 2.41
CA GLU A 155 -16.46 4.65 1.90
C GLU A 155 -17.61 5.42 1.23
N LEU A 156 -18.00 6.59 1.77
CA LEU A 156 -19.13 7.37 1.25
C LEU A 156 -18.95 7.78 -0.21
N TRP A 157 -17.83 8.42 -0.54
CA TRP A 157 -17.60 8.96 -1.87
C TRP A 157 -16.99 7.93 -2.82
N VAL A 158 -16.21 6.96 -2.33
CA VAL A 158 -15.75 5.85 -3.17
C VAL A 158 -16.92 4.99 -3.62
N ASN A 159 -17.88 4.68 -2.74
CA ASN A 159 -19.05 3.89 -3.14
C ASN A 159 -19.89 4.61 -4.21
N GLU A 160 -20.17 5.91 -4.05
CA GLU A 160 -20.89 6.67 -5.08
C GLU A 160 -20.11 6.71 -6.41
N ALA A 161 -18.78 6.85 -6.35
CA ALA A 161 -17.96 6.80 -7.55
C ALA A 161 -18.03 5.43 -8.24
N MET A 162 -17.89 4.33 -7.49
CA MET A 162 -17.98 2.96 -8.01
C MET A 162 -19.37 2.60 -8.53
N GLU A 163 -20.43 3.16 -7.95
CA GLU A 163 -21.81 3.02 -8.44
C GLU A 163 -21.99 3.62 -9.84
N SER A 164 -21.27 4.71 -10.17
CA SER A 164 -21.29 5.31 -11.51
C SER A 164 -20.73 4.38 -12.59
N PHE A 165 -19.84 3.46 -12.22
CA PHE A 165 -19.29 2.40 -13.07
C PHE A 165 -20.11 1.10 -13.02
N GLY A 166 -21.10 1.01 -12.14
CA GLY A 166 -21.97 -0.16 -12.00
C GLY A 166 -21.56 -1.17 -10.92
N PHE A 167 -20.55 -0.86 -10.10
CA PHE A 167 -20.09 -1.73 -9.01
C PHE A 167 -20.83 -1.37 -7.72
N THR A 168 -21.88 -2.14 -7.39
CA THR A 168 -22.83 -1.81 -6.30
C THR A 168 -22.85 -2.84 -5.15
N SER A 169 -21.98 -3.85 -5.19
CA SER A 169 -21.99 -4.96 -4.23
C SER A 169 -20.64 -5.05 -3.51
N GLY A 170 -20.69 -5.46 -2.24
CA GLY A 170 -19.51 -5.47 -1.37
C GLY A 170 -19.17 -4.10 -0.79
N SER A 171 -18.14 -4.11 0.04
CA SER A 171 -17.40 -2.95 0.55
C SER A 171 -16.80 -2.13 -0.60
N TYR A 172 -16.41 -0.88 -0.31
CA TYR A 172 -15.77 -0.03 -1.33
C TYR A 172 -14.49 -0.66 -1.88
N TRP A 173 -13.77 -1.43 -1.06
CA TRP A 173 -12.61 -2.21 -1.44
C TRP A 173 -12.90 -3.26 -2.50
N GLU A 174 -13.90 -4.12 -2.24
CA GLU A 174 -14.31 -5.17 -3.18
C GLU A 174 -14.82 -4.56 -4.49
N ARG A 175 -15.48 -3.39 -4.42
CA ARG A 175 -15.95 -2.66 -5.61
C ARG A 175 -14.78 -2.16 -6.46
N VAL A 176 -13.79 -1.50 -5.84
CA VAL A 176 -12.62 -0.99 -6.57
C VAL A 176 -11.78 -2.13 -7.12
N ARG A 177 -11.56 -3.20 -6.35
CA ARG A 177 -10.86 -4.40 -6.82
C ARG A 177 -11.57 -5.05 -8.01
N SER A 178 -12.91 -5.14 -7.98
CA SER A 178 -13.70 -5.63 -9.11
C SER A 178 -13.55 -4.74 -10.34
N PHE A 179 -13.55 -3.42 -10.15
CA PHE A 179 -13.31 -2.44 -11.22
C PHE A 179 -11.91 -2.58 -11.82
N ASP A 180 -10.88 -2.68 -11.00
CA ASP A 180 -9.49 -2.86 -11.45
C ASP A 180 -9.30 -4.20 -12.17
N ASN A 181 -9.90 -5.28 -11.67
CA ASN A 181 -9.91 -6.57 -12.35
C ASN A 181 -10.58 -6.48 -13.74
N ASP A 182 -11.72 -5.80 -13.85
CA ASP A 182 -12.38 -5.59 -15.15
C ASP A 182 -11.51 -4.75 -16.11
N LEU A 183 -10.82 -3.73 -15.58
CA LEU A 183 -9.89 -2.89 -16.34
C LEU A 183 -8.72 -3.71 -16.88
N ARG A 184 -8.06 -4.47 -15.99
CA ARG A 184 -6.96 -5.39 -16.30
C ARG A 184 -7.35 -6.37 -17.41
N ASN A 185 -8.50 -7.02 -17.27
CA ASN A 185 -9.01 -7.97 -18.26
C ASN A 185 -9.37 -7.31 -19.59
N SER A 186 -9.86 -6.07 -19.57
CA SER A 186 -10.21 -5.30 -20.77
C SER A 186 -8.97 -4.88 -21.55
N ASP A 187 -7.92 -4.43 -20.86
CA ASP A 187 -6.69 -3.96 -21.48
C ASP A 187 -5.70 -5.08 -21.79
N GLY A 188 -5.83 -6.23 -21.11
CA GLY A 188 -4.91 -7.36 -21.22
C GLY A 188 -3.59 -7.11 -20.49
N THR A 189 -3.62 -6.37 -19.38
CA THR A 189 -2.45 -6.08 -18.55
C THR A 189 -2.24 -7.13 -17.46
N ASP A 190 -1.05 -7.19 -16.89
CA ASP A 190 -0.72 -8.08 -15.77
C ASP A 190 -1.37 -7.59 -14.47
N TRP A 191 -1.41 -6.28 -14.25
CA TRP A 191 -1.89 -5.66 -13.02
C TRP A 191 -2.83 -4.49 -13.29
N ALA A 192 -3.57 -4.07 -12.25
CA ALA A 192 -4.35 -2.84 -12.29
C ALA A 192 -4.57 -2.25 -10.88
N PHE A 193 -4.64 -0.93 -10.80
CA PHE A 193 -5.02 -0.23 -9.57
C PHE A 193 -5.66 1.13 -9.87
N THR A 194 -6.33 1.67 -8.86
CA THR A 194 -7.02 2.95 -8.92
C THR A 194 -6.36 4.02 -8.05
N ILE A 195 -6.21 5.21 -8.61
CA ILE A 195 -5.80 6.44 -7.91
C ILE A 195 -7.03 7.35 -7.78
N PHE A 196 -7.46 7.63 -6.56
CA PHE A 196 -8.43 8.70 -6.32
C PHE A 196 -7.71 10.01 -6.03
N VAL A 197 -7.96 11.01 -6.86
CA VAL A 197 -7.39 12.36 -6.68
C VAL A 197 -8.49 13.30 -6.24
N VAL A 198 -8.29 13.90 -5.07
CA VAL A 198 -9.23 14.83 -4.43
C VAL A 198 -8.81 16.27 -4.71
N ASP A 199 -9.74 17.07 -5.20
CA ASP A 199 -9.50 18.49 -5.43
C ASP A 199 -9.29 19.22 -4.10
N SER A 200 -8.27 20.08 -4.03
CA SER A 200 -7.89 20.88 -2.86
C SER A 200 -7.72 22.37 -3.15
N LEU A 201 -8.26 22.88 -4.27
CA LEU A 201 -7.97 24.23 -4.79
C LEU A 201 -8.16 25.37 -3.79
N ASN A 202 -9.25 25.34 -3.03
CA ASN A 202 -9.61 26.36 -2.05
C ASN A 202 -9.26 25.93 -0.62
N ASP A 203 -8.55 24.83 -0.46
CA ASP A 203 -7.98 24.42 0.81
C ASP A 203 -6.60 25.08 1.02
N THR A 204 -6.45 25.78 2.14
CA THR A 204 -5.23 26.54 2.42
C THR A 204 -3.99 25.71 2.72
N ASN A 205 -4.14 24.45 3.09
CA ASN A 205 -3.03 23.56 3.41
C ASN A 205 -2.95 22.34 2.48
N GLY A 206 -3.91 22.15 1.58
CA GLY A 206 -3.94 21.07 0.58
C GLY A 206 -4.17 19.68 1.19
N ARG A 207 -4.81 19.60 2.37
CA ARG A 207 -4.97 18.36 3.15
C ARG A 207 -6.42 18.09 3.49
N PHE A 208 -6.71 16.82 3.77
CA PHE A 208 -7.95 16.39 4.38
C PHE A 208 -8.15 17.01 5.77
N ALA A 209 -9.36 16.92 6.32
CA ALA A 209 -9.71 17.50 7.61
C ALA A 209 -8.93 16.93 8.82
N ASP A 210 -8.28 15.76 8.66
CA ASP A 210 -7.38 15.16 9.65
C ASP A 210 -5.89 15.42 9.39
N ASN A 211 -5.58 16.35 8.48
CA ASN A 211 -4.24 16.76 8.08
C ASN A 211 -3.46 15.71 7.26
N SER A 212 -4.11 14.64 6.82
CA SER A 212 -3.53 13.69 5.84
C SER A 212 -3.59 14.29 4.42
N PHE A 213 -2.77 13.80 3.48
CA PHE A 213 -2.86 14.21 2.08
C PHE A 213 -2.77 13.04 1.10
N ALA A 214 -2.16 11.94 1.49
CA ALA A 214 -2.15 10.69 0.76
C ALA A 214 -2.29 9.53 1.75
N PHE A 215 -2.78 8.40 1.23
CA PHE A 215 -2.66 7.11 1.90
C PHE A 215 -2.86 5.99 0.89
N ALA A 216 -2.19 4.88 1.14
CA ALA A 216 -2.34 3.63 0.42
C ALA A 216 -2.44 2.46 1.40
N PHE A 217 -2.63 1.28 0.83
CA PHE A 217 -2.69 0.04 1.58
C PHE A 217 -1.80 -0.99 0.89
N PRO A 218 -0.86 -1.62 1.62
CA PRO A 218 -0.05 -2.71 1.11
C PRO A 218 -0.90 -3.79 0.43
N GLY A 219 -0.79 -3.95 -0.89
CA GLY A 219 -1.57 -4.93 -1.68
C GLY A 219 -3.05 -4.56 -1.89
N GLY A 220 -3.43 -3.33 -1.54
CA GLY A 220 -4.75 -2.78 -1.81
C GLY A 220 -4.92 -2.42 -3.28
N PRO A 221 -6.17 -2.33 -3.79
CA PRO A 221 -6.45 -1.97 -5.17
C PRO A 221 -6.39 -0.45 -5.39
N LEU A 222 -6.19 0.35 -4.34
CA LEU A 222 -6.26 1.80 -4.44
C LEU A 222 -5.32 2.55 -3.51
N PHE A 223 -4.99 3.77 -3.93
CA PHE A 223 -4.54 4.82 -3.04
C PHE A 223 -5.29 6.11 -3.31
N VAL A 224 -5.28 7.00 -2.33
CA VAL A 224 -5.97 8.29 -2.38
C VAL A 224 -4.95 9.39 -2.16
N MET A 225 -5.04 10.48 -2.91
CA MET A 225 -4.21 11.66 -2.70
C MET A 225 -4.97 12.96 -2.97
N THR A 226 -4.55 14.05 -2.35
CA THR A 226 -5.04 15.40 -2.67
C THR A 226 -4.23 16.01 -3.82
N TYR A 227 -4.84 16.93 -4.58
CA TYR A 227 -4.20 17.61 -5.70
C TYR A 227 -2.88 18.30 -5.30
N ASP A 228 -2.85 19.04 -4.20
CA ASP A 228 -1.66 19.78 -3.76
C ASP A 228 -0.71 18.98 -2.87
N ASN A 229 -1.04 17.73 -2.51
CA ASN A 229 -0.19 16.86 -1.67
C ASN A 229 0.30 17.53 -0.38
N GLY A 230 -0.55 18.34 0.24
CA GLY A 230 -0.19 19.11 1.42
C GLY A 230 0.96 20.10 1.18
N TYR A 231 2.11 19.84 1.82
CA TYR A 231 3.29 20.73 1.72
C TYR A 231 4.16 20.46 0.50
N PHE A 232 3.90 19.36 -0.22
CA PHE A 232 4.69 18.97 -1.37
C PHE A 232 4.33 19.78 -2.62
N GLU A 233 3.13 20.37 -2.65
CA GLU A 233 2.55 21.06 -3.79
C GLU A 233 2.37 20.12 -5.01
N ILE A 234 1.64 20.58 -6.02
CA ILE A 234 1.37 19.78 -7.22
C ILE A 234 2.66 19.37 -7.98
N ASP A 235 3.74 20.14 -7.89
CA ASP A 235 5.03 19.87 -8.57
C ASP A 235 5.86 18.74 -7.92
N ARG A 236 5.30 18.06 -6.93
CA ARG A 236 5.89 16.87 -6.28
C ARG A 236 4.90 15.71 -6.17
N MET A 237 3.77 15.82 -6.86
CA MET A 237 2.80 14.72 -6.96
C MET A 237 3.46 13.47 -7.53
N ASP A 238 4.40 13.61 -8.47
CA ASP A 238 5.19 12.51 -9.02
C ASP A 238 5.92 11.66 -7.95
N ALA A 239 6.53 12.29 -6.96
CA ALA A 239 7.21 11.62 -5.86
C ALA A 239 6.24 10.87 -4.94
N VAL A 240 5.08 11.47 -4.66
CA VAL A 240 4.02 10.84 -3.86
C VAL A 240 3.44 9.64 -4.63
N VAL A 241 3.15 9.78 -5.92
CA VAL A 241 2.69 8.68 -6.77
C VAL A 241 3.70 7.52 -6.76
N ALA A 242 5.00 7.81 -6.90
CA ALA A 242 6.02 6.77 -6.87
C ALA A 242 6.09 6.05 -5.49
N HIS A 243 5.86 6.78 -4.40
CA HIS A 243 5.80 6.23 -3.04
C HIS A 243 4.56 5.37 -2.83
N GLU A 244 3.36 5.90 -3.07
CA GLU A 244 2.10 5.18 -2.87
C GLU A 244 1.97 3.94 -3.76
N THR A 245 2.51 4.02 -4.98
CA THR A 245 2.55 2.85 -5.87
C THR A 245 3.42 1.74 -5.29
N GLY A 246 4.44 2.07 -4.49
CA GLY A 246 5.19 1.07 -3.72
C GLY A 246 4.27 0.25 -2.81
N HIS A 247 3.35 0.92 -2.09
CA HIS A 247 2.37 0.22 -1.24
C HIS A 247 1.37 -0.60 -2.05
N ILE A 248 0.90 -0.13 -3.20
CA ILE A 248 0.05 -0.94 -4.09
C ILE A 248 0.73 -2.29 -4.35
N PHE A 249 2.03 -2.28 -4.65
CA PHE A 249 2.85 -3.49 -4.80
C PHE A 249 3.52 -3.95 -3.50
N ARG A 250 2.77 -3.82 -2.39
CA ARG A 250 3.04 -4.40 -1.06
C ARG A 250 4.35 -3.96 -0.39
N ALA A 251 5.01 -2.89 -0.85
CA ALA A 251 6.16 -2.34 -0.13
C ALA A 251 5.74 -1.72 1.21
N ALA A 252 6.64 -1.79 2.19
CA ALA A 252 6.41 -1.24 3.51
C ALA A 252 6.87 0.20 3.60
N ASP A 253 6.26 0.94 4.52
CA ASP A 253 6.81 2.21 4.97
C ASP A 253 8.13 2.02 5.72
N GLU A 254 9.09 2.89 5.44
CA GLU A 254 10.42 2.87 6.07
C GLU A 254 10.67 4.10 6.96
N PHE A 255 9.73 5.05 7.05
CA PHE A 255 9.93 6.22 7.89
C PHE A 255 9.68 5.95 9.38
N ARG A 256 10.29 6.81 10.22
CA ARG A 256 10.37 6.61 11.67
C ARG A 256 9.01 6.57 12.37
N TYR A 257 8.02 7.29 11.85
CA TYR A 257 6.67 7.30 12.40
C TYR A 257 5.96 5.94 12.26
N PHE A 258 6.19 5.24 11.15
CA PHE A 258 5.70 3.88 10.94
C PHE A 258 6.50 2.84 11.71
N CYS A 259 7.83 2.93 11.64
CA CYS A 259 8.76 2.01 12.31
C CYS A 259 8.83 2.25 13.83
N LYS A 260 7.80 1.79 14.56
CA LYS A 260 7.62 2.08 16.00
C LYS A 260 8.66 1.41 16.91
N ASP A 261 9.10 0.22 16.53
CA ASP A 261 10.07 -0.58 17.28
C ASP A 261 10.79 -1.59 16.36
N GLU A 262 11.78 -2.30 16.92
CA GLU A 262 12.62 -3.25 16.19
C GLU A 262 11.82 -4.39 15.51
N SER A 263 10.61 -4.72 15.96
CA SER A 263 9.79 -5.76 15.31
C SER A 263 9.45 -5.40 13.87
N TYR A 264 9.40 -4.10 13.52
CA TYR A 264 9.13 -3.66 12.15
C TYR A 264 10.29 -3.95 11.20
N CYS A 265 11.52 -4.10 11.69
CA CYS A 265 12.66 -4.47 10.84
C CYS A 265 12.50 -5.88 10.26
N TYR A 266 11.88 -6.79 11.02
CA TYR A 266 11.73 -8.22 10.68
C TYR A 266 10.35 -8.57 10.13
N ARG A 267 9.49 -7.57 9.91
CA ARG A 267 8.22 -7.81 9.22
C ARG A 267 8.52 -8.01 7.74
N GLU A 268 7.92 -9.05 7.19
CA GLU A 268 8.04 -9.41 5.79
C GLU A 268 6.91 -8.76 5.00
N TYR A 269 7.25 -8.33 3.79
CA TYR A 269 6.37 -7.60 2.90
C TYR A 269 6.63 -8.01 1.46
N GLY A 270 5.68 -7.69 0.59
CA GLY A 270 5.84 -8.01 -0.82
C GLY A 270 5.62 -9.47 -1.17
N PHE A 271 5.61 -9.73 -2.48
CA PHE A 271 5.48 -11.08 -3.02
C PHE A 271 6.57 -12.04 -2.53
N LEU A 272 7.79 -11.53 -2.39
CA LEU A 272 8.95 -12.33 -1.98
C LEU A 272 9.15 -12.39 -0.46
N GLN A 273 8.17 -11.91 0.33
CA GLN A 273 8.22 -11.87 1.81
C GLN A 273 9.54 -11.30 2.34
N VAL A 274 9.92 -10.12 1.86
CA VAL A 274 11.20 -9.49 2.18
C VAL A 274 11.06 -8.64 3.45
N GLU A 275 11.94 -8.89 4.42
CA GLU A 275 12.04 -8.10 5.66
C GLU A 275 12.24 -6.59 5.40
N ASN A 276 11.66 -5.73 6.25
CA ASN A 276 11.80 -4.28 6.16
C ASN A 276 12.99 -3.71 6.97
N GLN A 277 14.20 -4.16 6.68
CA GLN A 277 15.40 -3.78 7.44
C GLN A 277 15.92 -2.35 7.14
N ASN A 278 15.28 -1.57 6.27
CA ASN A 278 15.61 -0.15 6.05
C ASN A 278 14.72 0.83 6.83
N CYS A 279 13.88 0.29 7.72
CA CYS A 279 13.12 1.07 8.68
C CYS A 279 14.01 2.10 9.42
N ASN A 280 13.55 3.36 9.49
CA ASN A 280 14.31 4.50 10.01
C ASN A 280 14.41 4.51 11.56
N ILE A 281 15.02 3.46 12.10
CA ILE A 281 15.36 3.28 13.51
C ILE A 281 16.74 2.63 13.63
N ASP A 282 17.48 2.97 14.68
CA ASP A 282 18.86 2.51 14.89
C ASP A 282 19.01 0.98 15.05
N ALA A 283 17.90 0.25 15.19
CA ALA A 283 17.89 -1.18 15.44
C ALA A 283 17.93 -2.04 14.15
N CYS A 284 17.53 -1.49 13.00
CA CYS A 284 17.52 -2.24 11.75
C CYS A 284 18.91 -2.31 11.09
N LEU A 285 19.07 -3.24 10.14
CA LEU A 285 20.36 -3.50 9.49
C LEU A 285 20.77 -2.46 8.44
N SER A 286 19.82 -1.62 7.99
CA SER A 286 20.05 -0.65 6.92
C SER A 286 19.56 0.76 7.28
N ASP A 287 20.31 1.74 6.79
CA ASP A 287 20.05 3.17 6.94
C ASP A 287 20.47 3.87 5.63
N VAL A 288 19.76 3.59 4.54
CA VAL A 288 20.02 4.18 3.22
C VAL A 288 18.82 4.97 2.70
N PRO A 289 19.02 5.94 1.78
CA PRO A 289 17.93 6.61 1.09
C PRO A 289 17.07 5.61 0.31
N CYS A 290 15.75 5.76 0.39
CA CYS A 290 14.80 4.88 -0.27
C CYS A 290 13.48 5.62 -0.49
N ILE A 291 12.78 5.33 -1.60
CA ILE A 291 11.50 5.97 -1.91
C ILE A 291 10.48 5.78 -0.77
N MET A 292 10.47 4.61 -0.13
CA MET A 292 9.56 4.28 0.97
C MET A 292 9.94 4.92 2.32
N ARG A 293 11.08 5.61 2.39
CA ARG A 293 11.52 6.31 3.60
C ARG A 293 11.01 7.74 3.71
N GLY A 294 10.30 8.20 2.67
CA GLY A 294 9.67 9.51 2.59
C GLY A 294 10.64 10.66 2.30
N GLY A 295 10.06 11.85 2.13
CA GLY A 295 10.77 13.07 1.73
C GLY A 295 11.02 13.16 0.21
N PRO A 296 11.37 14.34 -0.32
CA PRO A 296 11.53 14.55 -1.77
C PRO A 296 12.89 14.08 -2.31
N ASP A 297 13.85 13.83 -1.41
CA ASP A 297 15.24 13.52 -1.77
C ASP A 297 15.40 12.14 -2.43
N PRO A 298 14.73 11.05 -1.98
CA PRO A 298 14.81 9.75 -2.65
C PRO A 298 14.34 9.77 -4.10
N PHE A 299 13.24 10.46 -4.39
CA PHE A 299 12.75 10.62 -5.76
C PHE A 299 13.77 11.37 -6.64
N THR A 300 14.24 12.52 -6.15
CA THR A 300 15.22 13.36 -6.88
C THR A 300 16.56 12.66 -7.09
N SER A 301 16.99 11.85 -6.12
CA SER A 301 18.24 11.08 -6.19
C SER A 301 18.11 9.75 -6.95
N GLY A 302 16.89 9.32 -7.27
CA GLY A 302 16.66 8.04 -7.95
C GLY A 302 16.81 6.83 -7.04
N SER A 303 16.61 6.98 -5.73
CA SER A 303 16.96 5.96 -4.73
C SER A 303 15.80 5.03 -4.40
N ILE A 304 16.01 3.74 -4.64
CA ILE A 304 15.19 2.63 -4.14
C ILE A 304 16.16 1.61 -3.53
N CYS A 305 16.00 1.35 -2.25
CA CYS A 305 16.84 0.46 -1.46
C CYS A 305 16.53 -1.02 -1.74
N ASP A 306 17.48 -1.91 -1.44
CA ASP A 306 17.38 -3.33 -1.76
C ASP A 306 16.15 -4.01 -1.14
N TYR A 307 15.73 -3.57 0.06
CA TYR A 307 14.54 -4.10 0.72
C TYR A 307 13.26 -3.74 -0.02
N THR A 308 13.04 -2.45 -0.31
CA THR A 308 11.90 -2.03 -1.16
C THR A 308 11.95 -2.73 -2.52
N ARG A 309 13.13 -2.84 -3.16
CA ARG A 309 13.28 -3.56 -4.45
C ARG A 309 12.81 -5.00 -4.32
N GLY A 310 13.19 -5.71 -3.27
CA GLY A 310 12.71 -7.07 -3.04
C GLY A 310 11.22 -7.16 -2.73
N GLN A 311 10.67 -6.23 -1.95
CA GLN A 311 9.24 -6.20 -1.62
C GLN A 311 8.37 -6.01 -2.88
N VAL A 312 8.76 -5.12 -3.80
CA VAL A 312 8.01 -4.92 -5.06
C VAL A 312 8.29 -5.99 -6.13
N GLY A 313 9.10 -7.02 -5.82
CA GLY A 313 9.41 -8.14 -6.73
C GLY A 313 10.63 -7.95 -7.64
N TRP A 314 11.46 -6.92 -7.43
CA TRP A 314 12.65 -6.60 -8.25
C TRP A 314 13.96 -7.19 -7.72
N ARG A 315 13.89 -8.23 -6.89
CA ARG A 315 15.07 -8.98 -6.47
C ARG A 315 15.50 -9.93 -7.59
N ASP A 316 16.80 -10.16 -7.67
CA ASP A 316 17.46 -11.14 -8.54
C ASP A 316 18.60 -11.69 -7.68
N GLU A 317 18.33 -12.78 -6.97
CA GLU A 317 19.24 -13.32 -5.96
C GLU A 317 20.33 -14.22 -6.57
N ASP A 318 20.05 -14.91 -7.67
CA ASP A 318 20.99 -15.83 -8.31
C ASP A 318 21.82 -15.18 -9.44
N GLU A 319 21.58 -13.90 -9.71
CA GLU A 319 22.29 -13.04 -10.66
C GLU A 319 22.21 -13.51 -12.12
N ASP A 320 21.13 -14.17 -12.49
CA ASP A 320 20.90 -14.66 -13.85
C ASP A 320 20.26 -13.63 -14.79
N ASN A 321 19.88 -12.46 -14.23
CA ASN A 321 19.24 -11.32 -14.88
C ASN A 321 17.74 -11.54 -15.19
N ILE A 322 17.10 -12.48 -14.52
CA ILE A 322 15.65 -12.64 -14.38
C ILE A 322 15.28 -12.20 -12.95
N LEU A 323 14.11 -11.59 -12.77
CA LEU A 323 13.67 -11.16 -11.45
C LEU A 323 13.02 -12.36 -10.74
N ASP A 324 13.33 -12.56 -9.46
CA ASP A 324 12.88 -13.69 -8.63
C ASP A 324 11.37 -13.94 -8.72
N ALA A 325 10.56 -12.87 -8.82
CA ALA A 325 9.10 -12.98 -8.90
C ALA A 325 8.58 -13.62 -10.21
N ILE A 326 9.40 -13.65 -11.26
CA ILE A 326 9.08 -14.24 -12.57
C ILE A 326 10.12 -15.30 -13.01
N ASP A 327 11.04 -15.65 -12.12
CA ASP A 327 12.09 -16.62 -12.43
C ASP A 327 11.61 -18.04 -12.09
N SER A 328 11.45 -18.86 -13.13
CA SER A 328 11.06 -20.27 -13.01
C SER A 328 12.19 -21.19 -12.55
N ASP A 329 13.44 -20.76 -12.71
CA ASP A 329 14.63 -21.48 -12.26
C ASP A 329 14.97 -21.11 -10.79
N TYR A 330 14.46 -19.97 -10.30
CA TYR A 330 14.45 -19.55 -8.91
C TYR A 330 13.44 -20.34 -8.07
N ASN A 331 13.81 -21.59 -7.79
CA ASN A 331 13.04 -22.51 -6.98
C ASN A 331 13.10 -22.08 -5.50
N LEU A 332 12.14 -21.26 -5.06
CA LEU A 332 12.01 -20.78 -3.66
C LEU A 332 11.69 -21.90 -2.64
N GLY A 333 11.51 -23.14 -3.08
CA GLY A 333 11.21 -24.28 -2.21
C GLY A 333 11.21 -25.61 -2.96
N SER A 334 10.87 -26.69 -2.27
CA SER A 334 10.37 -27.91 -2.92
C SER A 334 8.92 -27.64 -3.31
N ASP A 335 8.45 -28.16 -4.43
CA ASP A 335 7.03 -28.34 -4.74
C ASP A 335 6.79 -29.85 -4.63
N THR A 336 6.31 -30.27 -3.46
CA THR A 336 6.30 -31.67 -3.07
C THR A 336 5.20 -32.46 -3.78
N ASP A 337 4.09 -31.82 -4.14
CA ASP A 337 2.96 -32.50 -4.79
C ASP A 337 2.81 -32.22 -6.29
N GLY A 338 3.58 -31.27 -6.81
CA GLY A 338 3.73 -30.97 -8.23
C GLY A 338 2.54 -30.18 -8.80
N ASP A 339 1.84 -29.43 -7.97
CA ASP A 339 0.71 -28.62 -8.42
C ASP A 339 1.12 -27.24 -8.96
N GLY A 340 2.38 -26.84 -8.78
CA GLY A 340 2.90 -25.55 -9.24
C GLY A 340 2.99 -24.48 -8.15
N ILE A 341 2.58 -24.79 -6.91
CA ILE A 341 2.90 -24.00 -5.71
C ILE A 341 4.12 -24.61 -5.01
N VAL A 342 5.05 -23.77 -4.56
CA VAL A 342 6.15 -24.22 -3.69
C VAL A 342 5.66 -24.43 -2.25
N ASP A 343 6.17 -25.44 -1.55
CA ASP A 343 5.73 -25.91 -0.22
C ASP A 343 5.56 -24.81 0.84
N ASN A 344 6.30 -23.71 0.74
CA ASN A 344 6.23 -22.57 1.66
C ASN A 344 5.06 -21.61 1.39
N TRP A 345 4.43 -21.72 0.23
CA TRP A 345 3.26 -20.94 -0.21
C TRP A 345 2.04 -21.82 -0.48
N ASP A 346 2.18 -23.13 -0.33
CA ASP A 346 1.12 -24.11 -0.50
C ASP A 346 0.35 -24.27 0.82
N ASN A 347 -0.94 -23.96 0.82
CA ASN A 347 -1.82 -24.22 1.96
C ASN A 347 -2.14 -25.72 2.14
N CYS A 348 -1.72 -26.56 1.19
CA CYS A 348 -1.72 -28.01 1.27
C CYS A 348 -0.45 -28.63 0.63
N PRO A 349 0.77 -28.49 1.21
CA PRO A 349 2.07 -28.86 0.61
C PRO A 349 2.27 -30.32 0.15
N TYR A 350 1.28 -31.19 0.39
CA TYR A 350 1.32 -32.60 0.09
C TYR A 350 0.08 -33.08 -0.67
N VAL A 351 -0.86 -32.19 -1.01
CA VAL A 351 -2.14 -32.50 -1.64
C VAL A 351 -2.47 -31.43 -2.68
N SER A 352 -2.11 -31.73 -3.93
CA SER A 352 -2.31 -30.84 -5.07
C SER A 352 -3.66 -30.15 -5.10
N ASN A 353 -3.63 -28.82 -4.99
CA ASN A 353 -4.75 -27.90 -5.07
C ASN A 353 -4.28 -26.56 -5.64
N LEU A 354 -4.03 -26.55 -6.94
CA LEU A 354 -3.73 -25.35 -7.74
C LEU A 354 -4.70 -24.17 -7.48
N GLY A 355 -5.95 -24.42 -7.08
CA GLY A 355 -6.88 -23.34 -6.74
C GLY A 355 -6.65 -22.66 -5.38
N GLN A 356 -5.87 -23.29 -4.50
CA GLN A 356 -5.56 -22.87 -3.12
C GLN A 356 -6.80 -22.42 -2.33
N GLU A 357 -7.97 -23.00 -2.62
CA GLU A 357 -9.21 -22.65 -1.91
C GLU A 357 -9.07 -22.92 -0.41
N ASP A 358 -9.39 -21.92 0.41
CA ASP A 358 -9.41 -21.95 1.88
C ASP A 358 -10.66 -21.16 2.31
N THR A 359 -11.75 -21.87 2.59
CA THR A 359 -13.08 -21.30 2.76
C THR A 359 -13.24 -20.54 4.08
N ASP A 360 -12.52 -20.93 5.13
CA ASP A 360 -12.63 -20.33 6.46
C ASP A 360 -11.43 -19.48 6.90
N LEU A 361 -10.42 -19.38 6.03
CA LEU A 361 -9.25 -18.50 6.14
C LEU A 361 -8.36 -18.83 7.33
N ASP A 362 -8.20 -20.12 7.64
CA ASP A 362 -7.36 -20.59 8.73
C ASP A 362 -5.92 -20.92 8.30
N GLY A 363 -5.64 -20.90 6.99
CA GLY A 363 -4.35 -21.17 6.39
C GLY A 363 -4.13 -22.63 5.96
N ILE A 364 -5.14 -23.49 6.08
CA ILE A 364 -5.16 -24.88 5.58
C ILE A 364 -6.14 -24.95 4.41
N GLY A 365 -5.69 -25.45 3.25
CA GLY A 365 -6.57 -25.51 2.08
C GLY A 365 -7.73 -26.51 2.26
N ASP A 366 -8.88 -26.22 1.65
CA ASP A 366 -10.13 -27.00 1.73
C ASP A 366 -9.93 -28.50 1.46
N VAL A 367 -8.93 -28.86 0.65
CA VAL A 367 -8.65 -30.26 0.27
C VAL A 367 -7.88 -31.03 1.34
N CYS A 368 -7.19 -30.34 2.24
CA CYS A 368 -6.39 -30.92 3.32
C CYS A 368 -6.87 -30.50 4.73
N ASP A 369 -7.95 -29.72 4.81
CA ASP A 369 -8.61 -29.32 6.05
C ASP A 369 -9.64 -30.36 6.54
N ASN A 370 -9.57 -30.72 7.83
CA ASN A 370 -10.51 -31.60 8.50
C ASN A 370 -11.79 -30.90 9.01
N CYS A 371 -11.89 -29.57 8.91
CA CYS A 371 -13.09 -28.75 9.13
C CYS A 371 -13.20 -27.54 8.17
N PRO A 372 -13.42 -27.73 6.84
CA PRO A 372 -13.35 -26.67 5.80
C PRO A 372 -14.29 -25.45 5.89
N ASN A 373 -15.03 -25.29 6.97
CA ASN A 373 -15.94 -24.15 7.16
C ASN A 373 -15.82 -23.55 8.57
N ASP A 374 -14.92 -24.06 9.41
CA ASP A 374 -14.79 -23.73 10.83
C ASP A 374 -13.30 -23.69 11.23
N SER A 375 -12.68 -22.51 11.07
CA SER A 375 -11.25 -22.24 11.30
C SER A 375 -10.62 -23.00 12.48
N ASN A 376 -9.62 -23.82 12.17
CA ASN A 376 -8.86 -24.63 13.11
C ASN A 376 -7.42 -24.92 12.62
N PRO A 377 -6.50 -23.92 12.67
CA PRO A 377 -5.15 -24.05 12.11
C PRO A 377 -4.28 -25.18 12.70
N ASP A 378 -4.67 -25.74 13.84
CA ASP A 378 -3.96 -26.84 14.51
C ASP A 378 -4.44 -28.23 14.10
N GLN A 379 -5.53 -28.32 13.31
CA GLN A 379 -6.07 -29.54 12.71
C GLN A 379 -6.23 -30.69 13.71
N ILE A 380 -6.62 -30.38 14.95
CA ILE A 380 -6.81 -31.39 16.01
C ILE A 380 -7.98 -32.31 15.65
N ASP A 381 -7.70 -33.62 15.58
CA ASP A 381 -8.66 -34.71 15.47
C ASP A 381 -8.33 -35.75 16.55
N THR A 382 -9.08 -35.73 17.65
CA THR A 382 -8.79 -36.51 18.85
C THR A 382 -9.02 -38.01 18.66
N ASP A 383 -9.97 -38.40 17.82
CA ASP A 383 -10.36 -39.81 17.65
C ASP A 383 -9.97 -40.44 16.31
N LEU A 384 -9.39 -39.64 15.42
CA LEU A 384 -8.78 -40.03 14.14
C LEU A 384 -9.79 -40.55 13.13
N ASP A 385 -10.99 -39.97 13.09
CA ASP A 385 -12.01 -40.29 12.09
C ASP A 385 -11.96 -39.40 10.82
N GLY A 386 -11.07 -38.40 10.82
CA GLY A 386 -10.86 -37.47 9.71
C GLY A 386 -11.74 -36.21 9.78
N ILE A 387 -12.41 -35.95 10.90
CA ILE A 387 -13.22 -34.76 11.16
C ILE A 387 -12.60 -34.05 12.36
N GLY A 388 -12.30 -32.76 12.25
CA GLY A 388 -11.65 -32.03 13.33
C GLY A 388 -12.55 -31.84 14.55
N ASP A 389 -11.95 -31.74 15.74
CA ASP A 389 -12.63 -31.56 17.02
C ASP A 389 -13.58 -30.34 17.04
N VAL A 390 -13.29 -29.33 16.21
CA VAL A 390 -14.10 -28.11 16.10
C VAL A 390 -15.44 -28.37 15.42
N CYS A 391 -15.48 -29.26 14.42
CA CYS A 391 -16.68 -29.61 13.65
C CYS A 391 -17.23 -31.02 13.95
N ASP A 392 -16.64 -31.74 14.93
CA ASP A 392 -17.12 -33.02 15.44
C ASP A 392 -18.02 -32.87 16.69
N ASN A 393 -19.23 -33.43 16.65
CA ASN A 393 -20.14 -33.48 17.80
C ASN A 393 -19.81 -34.58 18.82
N CYS A 394 -18.94 -35.52 18.45
CA CYS A 394 -18.51 -36.67 19.21
C CYS A 394 -16.97 -36.83 19.21
N PRO A 395 -16.18 -35.80 19.64
CA PRO A 395 -14.71 -35.69 19.46
C PRO A 395 -13.86 -36.72 20.23
N ASN A 396 -14.46 -37.80 20.74
CA ASN A 396 -13.77 -38.87 21.44
C ASN A 396 -14.29 -40.26 21.00
N ALA A 397 -15.06 -40.33 19.91
CA ALA A 397 -15.71 -41.54 19.42
C ALA A 397 -15.86 -41.52 17.88
N PRO A 398 -15.06 -42.31 17.13
CA PRO A 398 -14.99 -42.21 15.68
C PRO A 398 -16.35 -42.36 14.98
N GLY A 399 -16.65 -41.43 14.08
CA GLY A 399 -17.89 -41.36 13.33
C GLY A 399 -17.70 -41.23 11.83
N ILE A 400 -18.66 -40.53 11.22
CA ILE A 400 -18.72 -40.28 9.77
C ILE A 400 -19.23 -38.86 9.52
N PRO A 401 -18.88 -38.24 8.37
CA PRO A 401 -19.28 -36.86 8.07
C PRO A 401 -20.81 -36.64 8.08
N GLU A 402 -21.61 -37.61 7.63
CA GLU A 402 -23.06 -37.46 7.59
C GLU A 402 -23.73 -37.38 8.98
N LEU A 403 -22.98 -37.70 10.04
CA LEU A 403 -23.40 -37.60 11.43
C LEU A 403 -22.57 -36.60 12.23
N LEU A 404 -21.84 -35.70 11.56
CA LEU A 404 -20.98 -34.70 12.19
C LEU A 404 -20.03 -35.35 13.21
N GLY A 405 -19.27 -36.36 12.75
CA GLY A 405 -18.29 -37.14 13.53
C GLY A 405 -18.87 -38.07 14.60
N CYS A 406 -20.20 -38.22 14.68
CA CYS A 406 -20.79 -39.19 15.59
C CYS A 406 -20.90 -40.62 15.02
N PRO A 407 -20.70 -41.66 15.85
CA PRO A 407 -20.86 -43.06 15.43
C PRO A 407 -22.28 -43.35 14.95
N ARG A 408 -22.41 -44.22 13.94
CA ARG A 408 -23.72 -44.78 13.59
C ARG A 408 -24.28 -45.51 14.80
N ILE A 409 -25.44 -45.06 15.27
CA ILE A 409 -26.21 -45.80 16.28
C ILE A 409 -26.70 -47.10 15.63
N GLY A 410 -25.87 -48.13 15.71
CA GLY A 410 -26.23 -49.45 15.23
C GLY A 410 -27.46 -49.93 15.99
N GLY A 411 -28.55 -50.17 15.26
CA GLY A 411 -29.70 -50.91 15.76
C GLY A 411 -29.28 -52.33 16.15
N GLY A 412 -28.71 -52.48 17.34
CA GLY A 412 -28.29 -53.75 17.92
C GLY A 412 -28.51 -53.68 19.43
N GLY A 413 -29.52 -54.41 19.91
CA GLY A 413 -30.05 -54.26 21.26
C GLY A 413 -29.04 -54.51 22.37
N GLY A 414 -28.94 -53.54 23.28
CA GLY A 414 -28.25 -53.65 24.56
C GLY A 414 -28.53 -52.39 25.36
N GLY A 415 -29.38 -52.51 26.38
CA GLY A 415 -29.96 -51.36 27.07
C GLY A 415 -28.95 -50.51 27.85
N CYS A 416 -29.06 -49.19 27.68
CA CYS A 416 -28.64 -48.21 28.67
C CYS A 416 -29.81 -47.25 28.92
N GLY A 417 -30.33 -47.26 30.15
CA GLY A 417 -31.31 -46.30 30.62
C GLY A 417 -30.63 -44.95 30.84
N GLY A 418 -31.09 -43.93 30.11
CA GLY A 418 -30.57 -42.57 30.24
C GLY A 418 -31.30 -41.61 29.30
N ARG A 419 -32.50 -41.19 29.70
CA ARG A 419 -33.28 -40.01 29.25
C ARG A 419 -32.81 -39.31 27.97
N CYS A 420 -33.31 -39.73 26.81
CA CYS A 420 -33.43 -38.84 25.65
C CYS A 420 -34.55 -37.82 25.93
N PHE A 421 -34.19 -36.53 25.97
CA PHE A 421 -35.16 -35.45 25.80
C PHE A 421 -35.38 -35.26 24.29
N LEU A 422 -36.50 -35.77 23.78
CA LEU A 422 -37.09 -35.30 22.54
C LEU A 422 -37.67 -33.91 22.80
N MET A 423 -37.09 -32.86 22.21
CA MET A 423 -37.88 -31.70 21.84
C MET A 423 -38.22 -31.82 20.36
N ALA A 424 -39.47 -32.21 20.11
CA ALA A 424 -40.17 -31.85 18.90
C ALA A 424 -40.94 -30.56 19.22
N TRP A 425 -40.71 -29.50 18.45
CA TRP A 425 -41.70 -28.73 17.67
C TRP A 425 -40.98 -27.64 16.90
#